data_AF-A0A5E8CJN5-F1
#
_entry.id   AF-A0A5E8CJN5-F1
#
_cell.length_a   1.000
_cell.length_b   1.000
_cell.length_c   1.000
_cell.angle_alpha   90.00
_cell.angle_beta   90.00
_cell.angle_gamma   90.00
#
_symmetry.space_group_name_H-M   'P 1'
#
loop_
_entity.id
_entity.type
_entity.pdbx_description
1 polymer ?
#
loop_
_entity_poly.entity_id
_entity_poly.type
_entity_poly.pdbx_seq_one_letter_code
_entity_poly.pdbx_strand_id
1 'polypeptide(L)'
;MENCKDIKKYYDEIQKILDENFSDNDEVSYTDKVEIENIVTDTLNMYFDEILDNRLVTDIVSRHFSSQYKFTSKVNMEKGNSCFREYDEKYKLNEIENNDIPVPKEYQKLQDHFMMLFNLPQPEQRSKAWFDARYNMITASDIATALGENPYEAPENLILKKCDPDFPFLDNKFVHHGKKYEPTATMIYEHIYDVKVTEFGCLKDPKVPFLGASPDGICSKSTLNNKFSPRLGTMLEIKCPYSREIKTKGLIDGDICPHYYYCQVQIQEQCCELEDCDFWQCKLVEYESREEYLKDVKPKTCHSIGDKGEKVKINPLIEKGCILQFLPKNKITEFCLFDAKYIYPPRLDLSVDEYDTWVLDTLGSYKDTHPDIFQDYVFDQVIYWKLAKSHNVLIKRDKDWFKQKYPILKKFWQKVQDYRADTKKLEELKDMMGGSRNKYFRYNTSIKDMAPYFTEKHVLFLNNKWNDLEEDDVDECDDPFIDD
;
A
#
# COMPACT_ATOMS: atom_id res chain seq x y z
N MET A 1 -18.25 24.84 -17.23
CA MET A 1 -17.38 24.38 -16.12
C MET A 1 -18.15 24.56 -14.82
N GLU A 2 -19.22 23.77 -14.66
CA GLU A 2 -19.90 23.53 -13.39
C GLU A 2 -19.88 22.02 -13.19
N ASN A 3 -18.68 21.44 -13.10
CA ASN A 3 -18.53 20.00 -12.92
C ASN A 3 -18.91 19.64 -11.47
N CYS A 4 -19.93 18.80 -11.33
CA CYS A 4 -20.21 17.95 -10.18
C CYS A 4 -20.64 18.60 -8.85
N LYS A 5 -21.75 19.33 -8.88
CA LYS A 5 -22.78 19.18 -7.83
C LYS A 5 -23.70 18.04 -8.29
N ASP A 6 -23.62 16.81 -7.83
CA ASP A 6 -23.09 16.23 -6.60
C ASP A 6 -23.27 14.71 -6.87
N ILE A 7 -22.33 13.78 -6.62
CA ILE A 7 -22.67 12.33 -6.71
C ILE A 7 -23.91 12.03 -5.84
N LYS A 8 -24.05 12.79 -4.76
CA LYS A 8 -25.25 12.82 -3.93
C LYS A 8 -26.53 13.18 -4.69
N LYS A 9 -26.50 14.10 -5.64
CA LYS A 9 -27.66 14.45 -6.48
C LYS A 9 -28.03 13.31 -7.42
N TYR A 10 -27.03 12.63 -8.01
CA TYR A 10 -27.28 11.40 -8.78
C TYR A 10 -27.89 10.32 -7.88
N TYR A 11 -27.32 10.10 -6.70
CA TYR A 11 -27.86 9.16 -5.72
C TYR A 11 -29.30 9.49 -5.32
N ASP A 12 -29.59 10.74 -4.95
CA ASP A 12 -30.91 11.18 -4.50
C ASP A 12 -31.97 11.02 -5.60
N GLU A 13 -31.64 11.29 -6.87
CA GLU A 13 -32.54 11.05 -8.00
C GLU A 13 -32.70 9.55 -8.31
N ILE A 14 -31.63 8.76 -8.28
CA ILE A 14 -31.70 7.30 -8.46
C ILE A 14 -32.58 6.67 -7.39
N GLN A 15 -32.35 7.03 -6.12
CA GLN A 15 -33.14 6.59 -4.98
C GLN A 15 -34.62 6.88 -5.21
N LYS A 16 -34.96 8.10 -5.63
CA LYS A 16 -36.33 8.50 -5.90
C LYS A 16 -36.96 7.65 -7.01
N ILE A 17 -36.25 7.43 -8.11
CA ILE A 17 -36.72 6.57 -9.21
C ILE A 17 -36.97 5.14 -8.70
N LEU A 18 -36.06 4.59 -7.90
CA LEU A 18 -36.19 3.23 -7.37
C LEU A 18 -37.36 3.13 -6.37
N ASP A 19 -37.51 4.08 -5.45
CA ASP A 19 -38.59 4.12 -4.45
C ASP A 19 -39.98 4.31 -5.09
N GLU A 20 -40.06 4.95 -6.26
CA GLU A 20 -41.30 5.08 -7.04
C GLU A 20 -41.71 3.76 -7.72
N ASN A 21 -40.77 2.85 -7.96
CA ASN A 21 -40.99 1.62 -8.73
C ASN A 21 -40.94 0.32 -7.90
N PHE A 22 -40.34 0.33 -6.70
CA PHE A 22 -40.11 -0.87 -5.89
C PHE A 22 -40.48 -0.69 -4.42
N SER A 23 -40.89 -1.79 -3.79
CA SER A 23 -41.09 -1.92 -2.34
C SER A 23 -39.99 -2.76 -1.70
N ASP A 24 -39.67 -2.49 -0.43
CA ASP A 24 -38.65 -3.23 0.31
C ASP A 24 -38.89 -4.76 0.27
N ASN A 25 -37.84 -5.51 -0.09
CA ASN A 25 -37.81 -6.97 -0.30
C ASN A 25 -38.48 -7.49 -1.58
N ASP A 26 -38.83 -6.62 -2.53
CA ASP A 26 -39.21 -7.07 -3.87
C ASP A 26 -38.08 -7.92 -4.48
N GLU A 27 -38.45 -9.10 -4.97
CA GLU A 27 -37.54 -10.00 -5.69
C GLU A 27 -37.54 -9.61 -7.17
N VAL A 28 -36.41 -9.10 -7.64
CA VAL A 28 -36.23 -8.62 -9.02
C VAL A 28 -35.37 -9.63 -9.77
N SER A 29 -35.71 -9.99 -11.01
CA SER A 29 -34.81 -10.87 -11.78
C SER A 29 -33.57 -10.10 -12.24
N TYR A 30 -32.48 -10.79 -12.59
CA TYR A 30 -31.30 -10.13 -13.16
C TYR A 30 -31.65 -9.34 -14.44
N THR A 31 -32.55 -9.87 -15.27
CA THR A 31 -32.99 -9.20 -16.50
C THR A 31 -33.75 -7.92 -16.19
N ASP A 32 -34.64 -7.96 -15.20
CA ASP A 32 -35.38 -6.78 -14.75
C ASP A 32 -34.44 -5.77 -14.11
N LYS A 33 -33.40 -6.19 -13.36
CA LYS A 33 -32.35 -5.30 -12.84
C LYS A 33 -31.65 -4.52 -13.95
N VAL A 34 -31.25 -5.21 -15.03
CA VAL A 34 -30.61 -4.56 -16.19
C VAL A 34 -31.57 -3.58 -16.87
N GLU A 35 -32.85 -3.92 -16.97
CA GLU A 35 -33.88 -3.01 -17.52
C GLU A 35 -34.07 -1.78 -16.63
N ILE A 36 -34.04 -1.94 -15.30
CA ILE A 36 -34.08 -0.84 -14.32
C ILE A 36 -32.86 0.07 -14.48
N GLU A 37 -31.65 -0.50 -14.59
CA GLU A 37 -30.43 0.29 -14.81
C GLU A 37 -30.54 1.13 -16.09
N ASN A 38 -31.13 0.60 -17.16
CA ASN A 38 -31.39 1.34 -18.39
C ASN A 38 -32.43 2.45 -18.19
N ILE A 39 -33.55 2.18 -17.51
CA ILE A 39 -34.59 3.18 -17.21
C ILE A 39 -34.01 4.32 -16.38
N VAL A 40 -33.25 4.00 -15.34
CA VAL A 40 -32.59 4.98 -14.48
C VAL A 40 -31.62 5.82 -15.30
N THR A 41 -30.79 5.19 -16.13
CA THR A 41 -29.83 5.87 -17.01
C THR A 41 -30.52 6.82 -17.98
N ASP A 42 -31.55 6.35 -18.69
CA ASP A 42 -32.33 7.16 -19.64
C ASP A 42 -33.01 8.34 -18.94
N THR A 43 -33.59 8.10 -17.77
CA THR A 43 -34.23 9.14 -16.97
C THR A 43 -33.21 10.20 -16.55
N LEU A 44 -32.05 9.80 -16.02
CA LEU A 44 -31.01 10.74 -15.64
C LEU A 44 -30.47 11.53 -16.85
N ASN A 45 -30.29 10.88 -18.01
CA ASN A 45 -29.91 11.57 -19.25
C ASN A 45 -30.92 12.64 -19.70
N MET A 46 -32.18 12.57 -19.27
CA MET A 46 -33.17 13.63 -19.52
C MET A 46 -33.08 14.80 -18.51
N TYR A 47 -32.58 14.55 -17.30
CA TYR A 47 -32.47 15.54 -16.22
C TYR A 47 -31.11 16.24 -16.17
N PHE A 48 -30.07 15.61 -16.72
CA PHE A 48 -28.70 16.11 -16.70
C PHE A 48 -28.19 16.32 -18.13
N ASP A 49 -27.73 17.54 -18.43
CA ASP A 49 -27.20 17.92 -19.76
C ASP A 49 -25.84 17.27 -20.09
N GLU A 50 -25.24 16.52 -19.15
CA GLU A 50 -23.92 15.90 -19.27
C GLU A 50 -24.02 14.40 -19.59
N ILE A 51 -23.01 13.85 -20.29
CA ILE A 51 -22.91 12.41 -20.52
C ILE A 51 -22.70 11.73 -19.18
N LEU A 52 -23.71 10.97 -18.77
CA LEU A 52 -23.72 10.21 -17.55
C LEU A 52 -22.68 9.08 -17.58
N ASP A 53 -22.03 8.82 -16.46
CA ASP A 53 -21.19 7.63 -16.33
C ASP A 53 -22.08 6.43 -16.00
N ASN A 54 -22.36 5.59 -16.99
CA ASN A 54 -23.18 4.40 -16.81
C ASN A 54 -22.63 3.47 -15.70
N ARG A 55 -21.32 3.46 -15.47
CA ARG A 55 -20.73 2.66 -14.38
C ARG A 55 -21.11 3.21 -13.01
N LEU A 56 -21.15 4.54 -12.85
CA LEU A 56 -21.60 5.18 -11.61
C LEU A 56 -23.07 4.85 -11.33
N VAL A 57 -23.93 4.87 -12.37
CA VAL A 57 -25.34 4.48 -12.21
C VAL A 57 -25.45 3.02 -11.81
N THR A 58 -24.79 2.12 -12.53
CA THR A 58 -24.82 0.68 -12.22
C THR A 58 -24.32 0.42 -10.80
N ASP A 59 -23.26 1.10 -10.33
CA ASP A 59 -22.77 0.98 -8.96
C ASP A 59 -23.81 1.47 -7.94
N ILE A 60 -24.38 2.69 -8.12
CA ILE A 60 -25.41 3.21 -7.22
C ILE A 60 -26.64 2.30 -7.19
N VAL A 61 -27.16 1.89 -8.35
CA VAL A 61 -28.33 1.01 -8.45
C VAL A 61 -28.02 -0.33 -7.80
N SER A 62 -26.85 -0.92 -8.04
CA SER A 62 -26.47 -2.21 -7.46
C SER A 62 -26.46 -2.21 -5.94
N ARG A 63 -26.15 -1.08 -5.29
CA ARG A 63 -26.18 -0.95 -3.82
C ARG A 63 -27.58 -1.13 -3.23
N HIS A 64 -28.64 -0.94 -4.03
CA HIS A 64 -30.04 -1.18 -3.64
C HIS A 64 -30.46 -2.64 -3.71
N PHE A 65 -29.63 -3.54 -4.25
CA PHE A 65 -29.98 -4.94 -4.43
C PHE A 65 -29.03 -5.84 -3.65
N SER A 66 -29.58 -6.81 -2.93
CA SER A 66 -28.77 -7.91 -2.38
C SER A 66 -28.25 -8.84 -3.49
N SER A 67 -27.33 -9.76 -3.16
CA SER A 67 -26.87 -10.81 -4.08
C SER A 67 -27.98 -11.77 -4.55
N GLN A 68 -29.13 -11.77 -3.86
CA GLN A 68 -30.35 -12.49 -4.26
C GLN A 68 -31.33 -11.59 -5.03
N TYR A 69 -30.89 -10.41 -5.47
CA TYR A 69 -31.68 -9.41 -6.18
C TYR A 69 -32.93 -8.93 -5.41
N LYS A 70 -32.84 -8.91 -4.08
CA LYS A 70 -33.87 -8.28 -3.23
C LYS A 70 -33.61 -6.80 -3.11
N PHE A 71 -34.61 -5.98 -3.44
CA PHE A 71 -34.54 -4.53 -3.34
C PHE A 71 -34.56 -4.05 -1.88
N THR A 72 -33.79 -2.99 -1.59
CA THR A 72 -33.85 -2.21 -0.36
C THR A 72 -33.88 -0.71 -0.69
N SER A 73 -34.92 -0.03 -0.22
CA SER A 73 -35.02 1.43 -0.24
C SER A 73 -33.95 2.09 0.63
N LYS A 74 -33.48 1.39 1.67
CA LYS A 74 -32.46 1.91 2.59
C LYS A 74 -31.09 1.36 2.24
N VAL A 75 -30.37 2.08 1.40
CA VAL A 75 -28.93 1.92 1.29
C VAL A 75 -28.29 2.76 2.39
N ASN A 76 -27.62 2.10 3.33
CA ASN A 76 -26.83 2.82 4.31
C ASN A 76 -25.65 3.43 3.58
N MET A 77 -25.64 4.74 3.35
CA MET A 77 -24.57 5.51 2.72
C MET A 77 -23.55 6.04 3.74
N GLU A 78 -23.61 5.60 5.00
CA GLU A 78 -22.63 5.94 6.03
C GLU A 78 -21.49 4.91 6.09
N LYS A 79 -20.40 5.29 6.76
CA LYS A 79 -19.25 4.41 7.05
C LYS A 79 -18.53 3.82 5.83
N GLY A 80 -18.46 4.57 4.73
CA GLY A 80 -17.72 4.18 3.53
C GLY A 80 -18.58 3.59 2.43
N ASN A 81 -19.86 3.31 2.72
CA ASN A 81 -20.81 2.84 1.73
C ASN A 81 -21.25 3.93 0.74
N SER A 82 -20.85 5.20 0.89
CA SER A 82 -20.95 6.21 -0.18
C SER A 82 -19.60 6.50 -0.81
N CYS A 83 -18.58 5.69 -0.55
CA CYS A 83 -17.26 5.94 -1.06
C CYS A 83 -17.23 5.57 -2.55
N PHE A 84 -16.88 6.56 -3.35
CA PHE A 84 -16.79 6.49 -4.80
C PHE A 84 -15.34 6.81 -5.20
N ARG A 85 -14.37 6.14 -4.55
CA ARG A 85 -12.93 6.35 -4.77
C ARG A 85 -12.56 6.36 -6.25
N GLU A 86 -13.11 5.44 -7.02
CA GLU A 86 -12.90 5.33 -8.47
C GLU A 86 -13.36 6.56 -9.27
N TYR A 87 -14.21 7.40 -8.67
CA TYR A 87 -14.69 8.63 -9.28
C TYR A 87 -14.23 9.91 -8.56
N ASP A 88 -13.41 9.81 -7.51
CA ASP A 88 -12.97 10.96 -6.69
C ASP A 88 -12.21 11.99 -7.54
N GLU A 89 -11.32 11.55 -8.43
CA GLU A 89 -10.61 12.43 -9.35
C GLU A 89 -11.54 13.05 -10.40
N LYS A 90 -12.37 12.22 -11.05
CA LYS A 90 -13.30 12.64 -12.11
C LYS A 90 -14.24 13.75 -11.63
N TYR A 91 -14.73 13.63 -10.40
CA TYR A 91 -15.72 14.54 -9.81
C TYR A 91 -15.13 15.52 -8.80
N LYS A 92 -13.80 15.58 -8.65
CA LYS A 92 -13.11 16.46 -7.68
C LYS A 92 -13.60 16.29 -6.24
N LEU A 93 -13.96 15.07 -5.89
CA LEU A 93 -14.37 14.66 -4.54
C LEU A 93 -13.19 14.14 -3.71
N ASN A 94 -11.99 14.15 -4.29
CA ASN A 94 -10.76 13.89 -3.56
C ASN A 94 -10.60 14.92 -2.43
N GLU A 95 -9.87 14.50 -1.41
CA GLU A 95 -9.75 15.23 -0.16
C GLU A 95 -8.95 16.55 -0.25
N ILE A 96 -8.33 16.82 -1.40
CA ILE A 96 -7.54 18.03 -1.69
C ILE A 96 -8.39 19.08 -2.38
N GLU A 97 -9.07 18.71 -3.46
CA GLU A 97 -9.81 19.63 -4.32
C GLU A 97 -11.24 19.90 -3.84
N ASN A 98 -11.80 19.02 -3.01
CA ASN A 98 -13.16 19.17 -2.50
C ASN A 98 -13.25 20.33 -1.50
N ASN A 99 -13.79 21.47 -1.96
CA ASN A 99 -13.97 22.68 -1.15
C ASN A 99 -15.32 22.71 -0.40
N ASP A 100 -16.20 21.74 -0.63
CA ASP A 100 -17.55 21.72 -0.07
C ASP A 100 -17.61 21.11 1.34
N ILE A 101 -16.50 20.58 1.84
CA ILE A 101 -16.39 20.04 3.21
C ILE A 101 -16.01 21.18 4.17
N PRO A 102 -16.95 21.69 5.01
CA PRO A 102 -16.64 22.76 5.94
C PRO A 102 -15.72 22.26 7.05
N VAL A 103 -14.57 22.91 7.20
CA VAL A 103 -13.61 22.64 8.28
C VAL A 103 -13.97 23.49 9.51
N PRO A 104 -14.17 22.90 10.71
CA PRO A 104 -14.42 23.66 11.93
C PRO A 104 -13.27 24.62 12.26
N LYS A 105 -13.58 25.75 12.89
CA LYS A 105 -12.61 26.84 13.14
C LYS A 105 -11.38 26.39 13.91
N GLU A 106 -11.54 25.46 14.84
CA GLU A 106 -10.46 24.89 15.64
C GLU A 106 -9.47 24.04 14.82
N TYR A 107 -9.87 23.54 13.65
CA TYR A 107 -9.03 22.75 12.74
C TYR A 107 -8.46 23.56 11.57
N GLN A 108 -8.87 24.82 11.37
CA GLN A 108 -8.46 25.60 10.21
C GLN A 108 -6.94 25.73 10.09
N LYS A 109 -6.24 26.00 11.19
CA LYS A 109 -4.76 26.07 11.20
C LYS A 109 -4.10 24.76 10.76
N LEU A 110 -4.69 23.64 11.17
CA LEU A 110 -4.18 22.32 10.83
C LEU A 110 -4.47 21.98 9.36
N GLN A 111 -5.63 22.39 8.83
CA GLN A 111 -5.93 22.31 7.41
C GLN A 111 -4.96 23.13 6.57
N ASP A 112 -4.70 24.38 6.97
CA ASP A 112 -3.77 25.26 6.27
C ASP A 112 -2.35 24.65 6.25
N HIS A 113 -1.92 24.05 7.37
CA HIS A 113 -0.65 23.35 7.48
C HIS A 113 -0.59 22.09 6.62
N PHE A 114 -1.66 21.27 6.63
CA PHE A 114 -1.78 20.10 5.75
C PHE A 114 -1.67 20.51 4.27
N MET A 115 -2.38 21.57 3.84
CA MET A 115 -2.31 22.08 2.48
C MET A 115 -0.92 22.66 2.16
N MET A 116 -0.26 23.30 3.12
CA MET A 116 1.12 23.75 2.96
C MET A 116 2.04 22.55 2.69
N LEU A 117 1.96 21.47 3.48
CA LEU A 117 2.75 20.25 3.26
C LEU A 117 2.47 19.65 1.88
N PHE A 118 1.21 19.58 1.48
CA PHE A 118 0.80 19.00 0.20
C PHE A 118 1.36 19.77 -1.00
N ASN A 119 1.45 21.10 -0.87
CA ASN A 119 1.97 21.97 -1.92
C ASN A 119 3.51 22.10 -1.93
N LEU A 120 4.22 21.46 -0.98
CA LEU A 120 5.68 21.41 -1.05
C LEU A 120 6.14 20.60 -2.27
N PRO A 121 7.33 20.90 -2.83
CA PRO A 121 7.90 20.08 -3.90
C PRO A 121 8.09 18.63 -3.45
N GLN A 122 7.38 17.72 -4.09
CA GLN A 122 7.41 16.29 -3.80
C GLN A 122 7.85 15.56 -5.09
N PRO A 123 9.14 15.23 -5.24
CA PRO A 123 9.61 14.48 -6.39
C PRO A 123 8.84 13.17 -6.52
N GLU A 124 8.43 12.84 -7.74
CA GLU A 124 7.73 11.58 -8.05
C GLU A 124 8.51 10.41 -7.46
N GLN A 125 7.82 9.53 -6.73
CA GLN A 125 8.46 8.43 -6.00
C GLN A 125 9.27 7.56 -6.98
N ARG A 126 10.50 7.18 -6.59
CA ARG A 126 11.44 6.39 -7.42
C ARG A 126 11.94 7.09 -8.69
N SER A 127 11.63 8.38 -8.89
CA SER A 127 12.29 9.18 -9.93
C SER A 127 13.74 9.49 -9.56
N LYS A 128 14.55 9.90 -10.55
CA LYS A 128 15.93 10.38 -10.29
C LYS A 128 15.94 11.54 -9.29
N ALA A 129 15.01 12.49 -9.42
CA ALA A 129 14.90 13.63 -8.51
C ALA A 129 14.61 13.19 -7.06
N TRP A 130 13.83 12.13 -6.88
CA TRP A 130 13.57 11.52 -5.58
C TRP A 130 14.82 10.90 -4.97
N PHE A 131 15.60 10.14 -5.75
CA PHE A 131 16.88 9.58 -5.30
C PHE A 131 17.91 10.68 -4.97
N ASP A 132 18.04 11.70 -5.83
CA ASP A 132 18.94 12.83 -5.66
C ASP A 132 18.63 13.63 -4.38
N ALA A 133 17.33 13.85 -4.10
CA ALA A 133 16.88 14.50 -2.87
C ALA A 133 17.29 13.67 -1.65
N ARG A 134 16.95 12.38 -1.64
CA ARG A 134 17.21 11.45 -0.52
C ARG A 134 18.70 11.17 -0.29
N TYR A 135 19.53 11.28 -1.32
CA TYR A 135 20.98 11.16 -1.19
C TYR A 135 21.55 12.26 -0.31
N ASN A 136 20.96 13.47 -0.32
CA ASN A 136 21.45 14.63 0.42
C ASN A 136 20.79 14.83 1.79
N MET A 137 20.24 13.76 2.37
CA MET A 137 19.62 13.79 3.69
C MET A 137 19.67 12.41 4.36
N ILE A 138 19.50 12.40 5.68
CA ILE A 138 19.14 11.23 6.46
C ILE A 138 17.62 11.12 6.40
N THR A 139 17.12 10.05 5.78
CA THR A 139 15.68 9.82 5.67
C THR A 139 15.15 9.17 6.93
N ALA A 140 13.87 9.35 7.27
CA ALA A 140 13.27 8.83 8.50
C ALA A 140 13.60 7.34 8.79
N SER A 141 13.57 6.50 7.76
CA SER A 141 13.90 5.06 7.85
C SER A 141 15.38 4.77 8.19
N ASP A 142 16.29 5.71 7.93
CA ASP A 142 17.73 5.58 8.20
C ASP A 142 18.11 6.14 9.60
N ILE A 143 17.17 6.75 10.33
CA ILE A 143 17.44 7.51 11.57
C ILE A 143 17.97 6.62 12.67
N ALA A 144 17.35 5.47 12.90
CA ALA A 144 17.81 4.53 13.91
C ALA A 144 19.24 4.07 13.62
N THR A 145 19.59 3.84 12.35
CA THR A 145 20.97 3.51 11.95
C THR A 145 21.91 4.68 12.22
N ALA A 146 21.54 5.92 11.87
CA ALA A 146 22.35 7.11 12.12
C ALA A 146 22.59 7.37 13.62
N LEU A 147 21.65 6.97 14.48
CA LEU A 147 21.76 7.03 15.94
C LEU A 147 22.57 5.87 16.55
N GLY A 148 22.83 4.79 15.79
CA GLY A 148 23.40 3.55 16.31
C GLY A 148 22.42 2.71 17.13
N GLU A 149 21.12 2.88 16.86
CA GLU A 149 20.00 2.24 17.57
C GLU A 149 19.24 1.23 16.69
N ASN A 150 19.72 0.99 15.46
CA ASN A 150 19.20 -0.04 14.58
C ASN A 150 19.89 -1.40 14.86
N PRO A 151 19.14 -2.48 15.17
CA PRO A 151 19.73 -3.79 15.42
C PRO A 151 20.23 -4.50 14.16
N TYR A 152 19.91 -4.01 12.96
CA TYR A 152 20.20 -4.68 11.69
C TYR A 152 21.32 -4.03 10.88
N GLU A 153 21.65 -2.77 11.14
CA GLU A 153 22.62 -2.00 10.35
C GLU A 153 23.44 -1.07 11.24
N ALA A 154 24.76 -1.09 11.06
CA ALA A 154 25.69 -0.21 11.75
C ALA A 154 25.74 1.20 11.10
N PRO A 155 26.00 2.27 11.86
CA PRO A 155 26.14 3.63 11.33
C PRO A 155 27.12 3.75 10.15
N GLU A 156 28.22 2.99 10.18
CA GLU A 156 29.26 2.98 9.16
C GLU A 156 28.74 2.54 7.79
N ASN A 157 27.83 1.55 7.75
CA ASN A 157 27.20 1.10 6.50
C ASN A 157 26.34 2.21 5.89
N LEU A 158 25.61 2.96 6.73
CA LEU A 158 24.82 4.09 6.27
C LEU A 158 25.71 5.23 5.75
N ILE A 159 26.88 5.47 6.36
CA ILE A 159 27.86 6.44 5.84
C ILE A 159 28.28 6.03 4.43
N LEU A 160 28.63 4.76 4.20
CA LEU A 160 28.98 4.25 2.88
C LEU A 160 27.84 4.45 1.87
N LYS A 161 26.61 4.06 2.24
CA LYS A 161 25.39 4.27 1.42
C LYS A 161 25.15 5.75 1.08
N LYS A 162 25.47 6.67 1.98
CA LYS A 162 25.35 8.13 1.73
C LYS A 162 26.57 8.73 1.03
N CYS A 163 27.65 7.98 0.85
CA CYS A 163 28.81 8.43 0.07
C CYS A 163 28.83 7.81 -1.33
N ASP A 164 28.10 6.73 -1.56
CA ASP A 164 28.00 6.03 -2.84
C ASP A 164 26.66 6.33 -3.54
N PRO A 165 26.66 7.12 -4.63
CA PRO A 165 25.42 7.42 -5.38
C PRO A 165 24.85 6.19 -6.10
N ASP A 166 25.65 5.16 -6.32
CA ASP A 166 25.29 3.94 -7.05
C ASP A 166 25.02 2.76 -6.10
N PHE A 167 24.87 3.03 -4.79
CA PHE A 167 24.65 1.98 -3.81
C PHE A 167 23.39 1.16 -4.15
N PRO A 168 23.51 -0.15 -4.39
CA PRO A 168 22.40 -0.95 -4.89
C PRO A 168 21.31 -1.11 -3.84
N PHE A 169 20.06 -0.86 -4.23
CA PHE A 169 18.91 -1.26 -3.43
C PHE A 169 18.48 -2.67 -3.83
N LEU A 170 18.58 -3.62 -2.91
CA LEU A 170 18.12 -4.98 -3.12
C LEU A 170 16.72 -5.15 -2.51
N ASP A 171 15.75 -5.43 -3.36
CA ASP A 171 14.44 -5.85 -2.91
C ASP A 171 14.51 -7.27 -2.35
N ASN A 172 13.62 -7.58 -1.41
CA ASN A 172 13.53 -8.89 -0.79
C ASN A 172 12.06 -9.18 -0.44
N LYS A 173 11.76 -10.42 -0.07
CA LYS A 173 10.39 -10.84 0.26
C LYS A 173 9.70 -9.97 1.33
N PHE A 174 10.44 -9.39 2.28
CA PHE A 174 9.88 -8.54 3.33
C PHE A 174 9.49 -7.16 2.79
N VAL A 175 10.38 -6.56 2.00
CA VAL A 175 10.15 -5.26 1.34
C VAL A 175 9.05 -5.37 0.30
N HIS A 176 9.11 -6.40 -0.55
CA HIS A 176 8.09 -6.72 -1.53
C HIS A 176 6.71 -6.92 -0.88
N HIS A 177 6.61 -7.72 0.19
CA HIS A 177 5.34 -7.93 0.90
C HIS A 177 4.79 -6.63 1.52
N GLY A 178 5.67 -5.76 2.04
CA GLY A 178 5.30 -4.42 2.49
C GLY A 178 4.68 -3.59 1.37
N LYS A 179 5.41 -3.42 0.26
CA LYS A 179 4.96 -2.67 -0.93
C LYS A 179 3.65 -3.20 -1.50
N LYS A 180 3.50 -4.54 -1.56
CA LYS A 180 2.31 -5.22 -2.06
C LYS A 180 1.06 -4.89 -1.24
N TYR A 181 1.18 -4.76 0.07
CA TYR A 181 0.03 -4.68 0.97
C TYR A 181 -0.20 -3.32 1.61
N GLU A 182 0.71 -2.36 1.45
CA GLU A 182 0.54 -0.99 1.95
C GLU A 182 -0.73 -0.31 1.41
N PRO A 183 -1.10 -0.40 0.11
CA PRO A 183 -2.37 0.17 -0.37
C PRO A 183 -3.59 -0.50 0.28
N THR A 184 -3.61 -1.84 0.36
CA THR A 184 -4.69 -2.57 1.04
C THR A 184 -4.78 -2.20 2.52
N ALA A 185 -3.65 -2.08 3.22
CA ALA A 185 -3.61 -1.69 4.62
C ALA A 185 -4.10 -0.24 4.82
N THR A 186 -3.80 0.66 3.89
CA THR A 186 -4.35 2.03 3.86
C THR A 186 -5.87 1.98 3.77
N MET A 187 -6.43 1.27 2.79
CA MET A 187 -7.89 1.18 2.65
C MET A 187 -8.56 0.56 3.89
N ILE A 188 -7.97 -0.49 4.49
CA ILE A 188 -8.49 -1.06 5.74
C ILE A 188 -8.53 0.01 6.84
N TYR A 189 -7.45 0.77 6.99
CA TYR A 189 -7.37 1.85 7.97
C TYR A 189 -8.46 2.92 7.73
N GLU A 190 -8.62 3.34 6.49
CA GLU A 190 -9.65 4.32 6.09
C GLU A 190 -11.06 3.85 6.42
N HIS A 191 -11.38 2.57 6.17
CA HIS A 191 -12.67 1.99 6.53
C HIS A 191 -12.87 1.84 8.05
N ILE A 192 -11.82 1.52 8.81
CA ILE A 192 -11.91 1.39 10.28
C ILE A 192 -12.13 2.75 10.94
N TYR A 193 -11.45 3.79 10.46
CA TYR A 193 -11.42 5.11 11.09
C TYR A 193 -12.27 6.17 10.38
N ASP A 194 -13.00 5.79 9.33
CA ASP A 194 -13.83 6.66 8.48
C ASP A 194 -13.12 7.97 8.10
N VAL A 195 -11.97 7.83 7.44
CA VAL A 195 -11.11 8.95 7.02
C VAL A 195 -10.48 8.64 5.66
N LYS A 196 -10.31 9.66 4.81
CA LYS A 196 -9.47 9.58 3.61
C LYS A 196 -8.04 9.95 3.96
N VAL A 197 -7.08 9.14 3.56
CA VAL A 197 -5.64 9.35 3.71
C VAL A 197 -5.06 9.83 2.39
N THR A 198 -4.26 10.89 2.44
CA THR A 198 -3.51 11.40 1.29
C THR A 198 -2.06 10.92 1.37
N GLU A 199 -1.51 10.44 0.26
CA GLU A 199 -0.10 10.07 0.13
C GLU A 199 0.79 11.31 -0.01
N PHE A 200 1.97 11.27 0.61
CA PHE A 200 2.98 12.32 0.48
C PHE A 200 4.32 11.72 0.03
N GLY A 201 5.04 12.45 -0.81
CA GLY A 201 6.41 12.15 -1.21
C GLY A 201 7.44 12.43 -0.12
N CYS A 202 8.65 12.84 -0.50
CA CYS A 202 9.70 13.16 0.45
C CYS A 202 9.61 14.61 0.93
N LEU A 203 9.19 14.80 2.18
CA LEU A 203 9.08 16.07 2.87
C LEU A 203 10.36 16.35 3.67
N LYS A 204 10.97 17.50 3.42
CA LYS A 204 12.22 17.92 4.06
C LYS A 204 11.91 18.72 5.33
N ASP A 205 12.68 18.53 6.39
CA ASP A 205 12.54 19.39 7.58
C ASP A 205 12.91 20.84 7.22
N PRO A 206 12.03 21.83 7.52
CA PRO A 206 12.25 23.22 7.13
C PRO A 206 13.42 23.90 7.88
N LYS A 207 13.80 23.40 9.06
CA LYS A 207 14.83 23.96 9.95
C LYS A 207 16.12 23.12 9.93
N VAL A 208 16.03 21.85 9.57
CA VAL A 208 17.14 20.89 9.55
C VAL A 208 17.28 20.26 8.17
N PRO A 209 17.97 20.92 7.22
CA PRO A 209 17.94 20.52 5.81
C PRO A 209 18.56 19.16 5.47
N PHE A 210 19.25 18.51 6.41
CA PHE A 210 19.77 17.16 6.23
C PHE A 210 18.81 16.08 6.72
N LEU A 211 17.59 16.43 7.15
CA LEU A 211 16.54 15.48 7.52
C LEU A 211 15.41 15.53 6.51
N GLY A 212 14.84 14.37 6.21
CA GLY A 212 13.61 14.26 5.44
C GLY A 212 12.85 12.99 5.76
N ALA A 213 11.56 13.00 5.45
CA ALA A 213 10.64 11.93 5.76
C ALA A 213 9.68 11.71 4.60
N SER A 214 9.21 10.48 4.46
CA SER A 214 8.09 10.14 3.60
C SER A 214 7.11 9.39 4.50
N PRO A 215 6.08 10.07 5.04
CA PRO A 215 5.02 9.37 5.74
C PRO A 215 4.25 8.51 4.74
N ASP A 216 3.76 7.35 5.15
CA ASP A 216 2.97 6.47 4.28
C ASP A 216 1.62 7.13 3.92
N GLY A 217 1.13 8.02 4.79
CA GLY A 217 0.08 8.97 4.44
C GLY A 217 -0.25 9.93 5.58
N ILE A 218 -1.10 10.91 5.30
CA ILE A 218 -1.63 11.84 6.32
C ILE A 218 -3.16 11.89 6.16
N CYS A 219 -3.87 11.70 7.27
CA CYS A 219 -5.31 11.82 7.33
C CYS A 219 -5.76 13.22 6.88
N SER A 220 -6.69 13.27 5.94
CA SER A 220 -7.22 14.50 5.41
C SER A 220 -8.43 15.00 6.21
N LYS A 221 -9.03 16.11 5.74
CA LYS A 221 -10.28 16.65 6.31
C LYS A 221 -11.51 15.79 6.01
N SER A 222 -11.42 14.81 5.11
CA SER A 222 -12.59 14.09 4.59
C SER A 222 -12.76 12.73 5.25
N THR A 223 -13.98 12.37 5.61
CA THR A 223 -14.40 10.98 5.81
C THR A 223 -14.62 10.28 4.46
N LEU A 224 -14.88 8.97 4.46
CA LEU A 224 -15.18 8.23 3.24
C LEU A 224 -16.48 8.69 2.56
N ASN A 225 -17.33 9.41 3.30
CA ASN A 225 -18.61 9.95 2.82
C ASN A 225 -18.57 11.48 2.67
N ASN A 226 -17.37 12.06 2.44
CA ASN A 226 -17.16 13.49 2.21
C ASN A 226 -17.70 14.40 3.32
N LYS A 227 -17.64 13.94 4.58
CA LYS A 227 -17.91 14.77 5.77
C LYS A 227 -16.58 15.18 6.42
N PHE A 228 -16.62 16.17 7.32
CA PHE A 228 -15.42 16.54 8.07
C PHE A 228 -14.95 15.40 8.98
N SER A 229 -13.65 15.07 8.94
CA SER A 229 -13.00 14.11 9.82
C SER A 229 -12.13 14.82 10.87
N PRO A 230 -12.30 14.53 12.18
CA PRO A 230 -11.46 15.10 13.23
C PRO A 230 -10.04 14.52 13.25
N ARG A 231 -9.75 13.53 12.39
CA ARG A 231 -8.42 12.93 12.23
C ARG A 231 -7.50 13.73 11.31
N LEU A 232 -7.98 14.85 10.74
CA LEU A 232 -7.16 15.73 9.90
C LEU A 232 -5.79 15.97 10.53
N GLY A 233 -4.73 15.73 9.76
CA GLY A 233 -3.34 15.94 10.19
C GLY A 233 -2.73 14.79 11.00
N THR A 234 -3.47 13.72 11.32
CA THR A 234 -2.87 12.51 11.89
C THR A 234 -2.10 11.77 10.82
N MET A 235 -0.79 11.60 10.99
CA MET A 235 0.05 10.83 10.08
C MET A 235 -0.22 9.34 10.22
N LEU A 236 0.19 8.57 9.21
CA LEU A 236 0.08 7.13 9.17
C LEU A 236 1.45 6.53 8.84
N GLU A 237 1.88 5.58 9.67
CA GLU A 237 3.04 4.73 9.43
C GLU A 237 2.58 3.27 9.40
N ILE A 238 2.56 2.68 8.21
CA ILE A 238 2.02 1.36 7.91
C ILE A 238 3.13 0.33 7.93
N LYS A 239 2.87 -0.81 8.59
CA LYS A 239 3.74 -1.98 8.53
C LYS A 239 2.92 -3.24 8.28
N CYS A 240 3.24 -3.90 7.17
CA CYS A 240 2.73 -5.23 6.84
C CYS A 240 3.81 -6.28 7.12
N PRO A 241 3.94 -6.81 8.36
CA PRO A 241 5.03 -7.73 8.67
C PRO A 241 4.83 -9.12 8.03
N TYR A 242 5.76 -9.49 7.15
CA TYR A 242 5.77 -10.83 6.53
C TYR A 242 5.94 -11.96 7.54
N SER A 243 6.82 -11.83 8.54
CA SER A 243 7.08 -12.87 9.56
C SER A 243 6.91 -12.40 11.00
N ARG A 244 7.31 -11.16 11.32
CA ARG A 244 7.26 -10.61 12.68
C ARG A 244 5.83 -10.64 13.24
N GLU A 245 5.70 -11.06 14.50
CA GLU A 245 4.43 -10.99 15.22
C GLU A 245 4.08 -9.55 15.63
N ILE A 246 2.80 -9.21 15.55
CA ILE A 246 2.27 -7.94 16.04
C ILE A 246 2.04 -8.07 17.54
N LYS A 247 2.88 -7.41 18.35
CA LYS A 247 2.61 -7.16 19.78
C LYS A 247 1.53 -6.08 19.88
N THR A 248 0.51 -6.32 20.69
CA THR A 248 -0.64 -5.41 20.83
C THR A 248 -0.77 -4.82 22.23
N LYS A 249 0.18 -5.14 23.12
CA LYS A 249 0.19 -4.71 24.52
C LYS A 249 1.62 -4.50 24.98
N GLY A 250 1.84 -3.51 25.83
CA GLY A 250 3.17 -3.20 26.38
C GLY A 250 3.57 -1.76 26.12
N LEU A 251 4.87 -1.50 26.14
CA LEU A 251 5.39 -0.16 25.82
C LEU A 251 5.14 0.17 24.34
N ILE A 252 4.83 1.42 24.04
CA ILE A 252 4.68 1.86 22.66
C ILE A 252 6.04 1.75 21.96
N ASP A 253 7.09 2.35 22.52
CA ASP A 253 8.47 2.20 22.05
C ASP A 253 9.08 0.87 22.53
N GLY A 254 9.57 0.08 21.59
CA GLY A 254 10.30 -1.17 21.82
C GLY A 254 9.44 -2.44 21.82
N ASP A 255 8.21 -2.38 22.36
CA ASP A 255 7.28 -3.51 22.35
C ASP A 255 6.30 -3.47 21.18
N ILE A 256 5.33 -2.55 21.21
CA ILE A 256 4.26 -2.48 20.19
C ILE A 256 4.83 -1.96 18.86
N CYS A 257 5.58 -0.87 18.92
CA CYS A 257 6.37 -0.32 17.84
C CYS A 257 7.85 -0.65 18.09
N PRO A 258 8.48 -1.52 17.28
CA PRO A 258 9.92 -1.74 17.36
C PRO A 258 10.69 -0.41 17.36
N HIS A 259 11.71 -0.30 18.21
CA HIS A 259 12.37 0.97 18.51
C HIS A 259 12.87 1.73 17.27
N TYR A 260 13.42 1.02 16.29
CA TYR A 260 13.88 1.63 15.04
C TYR A 260 12.75 2.27 14.21
N TYR A 261 11.53 1.70 14.26
CA TYR A 261 10.34 2.34 13.68
C TYR A 261 9.83 3.49 14.55
N TYR A 262 9.97 3.43 15.87
CA TYR A 262 9.62 4.57 16.74
C TYR A 262 10.48 5.79 16.39
N CYS A 263 11.80 5.60 16.23
CA CYS A 263 12.71 6.64 15.78
C CYS A 263 12.36 7.19 14.40
N GLN A 264 11.87 6.35 13.49
CA GLN A 264 11.37 6.76 12.17
C GLN A 264 10.13 7.66 12.32
N VAL A 265 9.14 7.26 13.12
CA VAL A 265 7.91 8.03 13.35
C VAL A 265 8.21 9.39 13.96
N GLN A 266 9.06 9.46 14.97
CA GLN A 266 9.45 10.73 15.60
C GLN A 266 10.07 11.73 14.60
N ILE A 267 10.82 11.23 13.61
CA ILE A 267 11.39 12.08 12.57
C ILE A 267 10.39 12.45 11.49
N GLN A 268 9.42 11.59 11.17
CA GLN A 268 8.29 11.98 10.33
C GLN A 268 7.50 13.13 10.96
N GLU A 269 7.17 13.03 12.25
CA GLU A 269 6.43 14.06 13.00
C GLU A 269 7.24 15.37 13.09
N GLN A 270 8.57 15.25 13.23
CA GLN A 270 9.48 16.39 13.20
C GLN A 270 9.51 17.09 11.85
N CYS A 271 9.71 16.34 10.75
CA CYS A 271 9.82 16.90 9.40
C CYS A 271 8.50 17.52 8.92
N CYS A 272 7.37 16.89 9.26
CA CYS A 272 6.04 17.37 8.87
C CYS A 272 5.49 18.43 9.83
N GLU A 273 6.14 18.67 10.96
CA GLU A 273 5.64 19.50 12.05
C GLU A 273 4.20 19.14 12.52
N LEU A 274 3.86 17.85 12.51
CA LEU A 274 2.59 17.30 13.01
C LEU A 274 2.78 16.63 14.37
N GLU A 275 1.72 16.48 15.17
CA GLU A 275 1.83 16.05 16.57
C GLU A 275 1.47 14.58 16.82
N ASP A 276 0.75 13.95 15.89
CA ASP A 276 0.14 12.63 16.06
C ASP A 276 0.42 11.75 14.83
N CYS A 277 0.87 10.51 15.09
CA CYS A 277 1.06 9.47 14.09
C CYS A 277 0.44 8.14 14.54
N ASP A 278 -0.42 7.55 13.72
CA ASP A 278 -0.92 6.21 13.93
C ASP A 278 0.08 5.18 13.40
N PHE A 279 0.63 4.36 14.30
CA PHE A 279 1.47 3.23 13.93
C PHE A 279 0.59 2.01 13.63
N TRP A 280 0.33 1.82 12.34
CA TRP A 280 -0.65 0.90 11.81
C TRP A 280 -0.01 -0.41 11.35
N GLN A 281 -0.41 -1.53 11.96
CA GLN A 281 0.16 -2.84 11.64
C GLN A 281 -0.90 -3.79 11.09
N CYS A 282 -0.64 -4.38 9.92
CA CYS A 282 -1.55 -5.33 9.26
C CYS A 282 -0.86 -6.65 8.91
N LYS A 283 -1.34 -7.76 9.48
CA LYS A 283 -0.95 -9.11 9.06
C LYS A 283 -1.91 -9.61 7.99
N LEU A 284 -1.54 -9.41 6.74
CA LEU A 284 -2.26 -9.91 5.57
C LEU A 284 -1.70 -11.28 5.16
N VAL A 285 -2.59 -12.24 4.94
CA VAL A 285 -2.24 -13.63 4.60
C VAL A 285 -3.02 -14.03 3.35
N GLU A 286 -2.36 -14.76 2.46
CA GLU A 286 -2.95 -15.20 1.19
C GLU A 286 -3.65 -16.55 1.38
N TYR A 287 -4.79 -16.73 0.72
CA TYR A 287 -5.41 -18.04 0.57
C TYR A 287 -4.67 -18.82 -0.52
N GLU A 288 -4.63 -20.15 -0.42
CA GLU A 288 -3.97 -20.97 -1.43
C GLU A 288 -4.79 -21.02 -2.73
N SER A 289 -6.11 -20.82 -2.64
CA SER A 289 -7.01 -20.83 -3.80
C SER A 289 -8.28 -20.01 -3.57
N ARG A 290 -8.97 -19.70 -4.67
CA ARG A 290 -10.33 -19.12 -4.63
C ARG A 290 -11.31 -20.00 -3.85
N GLU A 291 -11.17 -21.33 -3.92
CA GLU A 291 -12.06 -22.25 -3.21
C GLU A 291 -11.93 -22.09 -1.69
N GLU A 292 -10.71 -21.94 -1.17
CA GLU A 292 -10.50 -21.64 0.25
C GLU A 292 -11.04 -20.27 0.64
N TYR A 293 -10.81 -19.26 -0.20
CA TYR A 293 -11.35 -17.92 -0.01
C TYR A 293 -12.89 -17.94 0.11
N LEU A 294 -13.59 -18.70 -0.73
CA LEU A 294 -15.05 -18.83 -0.68
C LEU A 294 -15.55 -19.62 0.55
N LYS A 295 -14.82 -20.67 0.94
CA LYS A 295 -15.16 -21.48 2.13
C LYS A 295 -15.04 -20.68 3.43
N ASP A 296 -14.13 -19.71 3.49
CA ASP A 296 -13.91 -18.86 4.67
C ASP A 296 -14.96 -17.73 4.77
N VAL A 297 -16.21 -18.10 5.02
CA VAL A 297 -17.35 -17.15 5.12
C VAL A 297 -17.25 -16.19 6.32
N LYS A 298 -16.42 -16.48 7.31
CA LYS A 298 -16.20 -15.66 8.51
C LYS A 298 -14.73 -15.73 8.92
N PRO A 299 -13.85 -14.92 8.30
CA PRO A 299 -12.44 -14.87 8.65
C PRO A 299 -12.25 -14.62 10.14
N LYS A 300 -11.24 -15.27 10.75
CA LYS A 300 -10.89 -15.05 12.16
C LYS A 300 -9.99 -13.83 12.31
N THR A 301 -10.48 -12.66 11.93
CA THR A 301 -9.75 -11.40 12.05
C THR A 301 -9.74 -10.89 13.49
N CYS A 302 -8.59 -10.36 13.93
CA CYS A 302 -8.46 -9.71 15.22
C CYS A 302 -7.89 -8.29 15.03
N HIS A 303 -8.75 -7.28 15.16
CA HIS A 303 -8.34 -5.88 15.22
C HIS A 303 -8.26 -5.42 16.68
N SER A 304 -7.24 -4.62 17.00
CA SER A 304 -7.05 -4.06 18.34
C SER A 304 -6.44 -2.67 18.30
N ILE A 305 -6.64 -1.90 19.37
CA ILE A 305 -6.12 -0.54 19.49
C ILE A 305 -5.41 -0.31 20.85
N GLY A 306 -4.59 0.73 20.88
CA GLY A 306 -3.98 1.26 22.10
C GLY A 306 -2.89 0.37 22.71
N ASP A 307 -2.36 0.80 23.84
CA ASP A 307 -1.26 0.12 24.54
C ASP A 307 -1.71 -1.12 25.36
N LYS A 308 -3.02 -1.31 25.50
CA LYS A 308 -3.65 -2.43 26.23
C LYS A 308 -4.25 -3.50 25.32
N GLY A 309 -4.18 -3.30 23.99
CA GLY A 309 -4.68 -4.24 22.99
C GLY A 309 -6.18 -4.46 23.10
N GLU A 310 -6.91 -3.36 23.19
CA GLU A 310 -8.37 -3.35 23.27
C GLU A 310 -8.94 -3.84 21.94
N LYS A 311 -9.74 -4.90 21.97
CA LYS A 311 -10.29 -5.49 20.74
C LYS A 311 -11.47 -4.66 20.25
N VAL A 312 -11.46 -4.32 18.97
CA VAL A 312 -12.52 -3.56 18.32
C VAL A 312 -13.06 -4.38 17.17
N LYS A 313 -14.39 -4.44 17.04
CA LYS A 313 -15.05 -5.11 15.92
C LYS A 313 -14.94 -4.22 14.68
N ILE A 314 -14.64 -4.83 13.54
CA ILE A 314 -14.57 -4.15 12.25
C ILE A 314 -15.65 -4.69 11.32
N ASN A 315 -15.84 -4.03 10.17
CA ASN A 315 -16.77 -4.48 9.15
C ASN A 315 -16.30 -5.85 8.59
N PRO A 316 -17.13 -6.91 8.60
CA PRO A 316 -16.75 -8.21 8.03
C PRO A 316 -16.35 -8.16 6.54
N LEU A 317 -16.85 -7.18 5.78
CA LEU A 317 -16.53 -7.06 4.35
C LEU A 317 -15.06 -6.66 4.10
N ILE A 318 -14.39 -6.01 5.05
CA ILE A 318 -12.99 -5.60 4.91
C ILE A 318 -12.00 -6.62 5.51
N GLU A 319 -12.49 -7.76 5.98
CA GLU A 319 -11.65 -8.81 6.59
C GLU A 319 -10.93 -9.68 5.55
N LYS A 320 -11.41 -9.69 4.30
CA LYS A 320 -10.79 -10.39 3.16
C LYS A 320 -11.17 -9.72 1.84
N GLY A 321 -10.36 -9.94 0.81
CA GLY A 321 -10.62 -9.41 -0.53
C GLY A 321 -9.68 -10.02 -1.56
N CYS A 322 -9.59 -9.41 -2.74
CA CYS A 322 -8.60 -9.79 -3.74
C CYS A 322 -7.91 -8.60 -4.40
N ILE A 323 -6.75 -8.86 -5.00
CA ILE A 323 -5.97 -7.94 -5.84
C ILE A 323 -5.47 -8.70 -7.07
N LEU A 324 -5.11 -7.98 -8.14
CA LEU A 324 -4.58 -8.58 -9.37
C LEU A 324 -3.06 -8.46 -9.43
N GLN A 325 -2.35 -9.56 -9.69
CA GLN A 325 -0.91 -9.59 -9.87
C GLN A 325 -0.52 -9.61 -11.34
N PHE A 326 0.50 -8.83 -11.69
CA PHE A 326 1.11 -8.78 -13.00
C PHE A 326 2.63 -8.97 -12.90
N LEU A 327 3.19 -9.86 -13.71
CA LEU A 327 4.62 -10.17 -13.74
C LEU A 327 5.32 -9.50 -14.93
N PRO A 328 6.58 -9.07 -14.79
CA PRO A 328 7.32 -8.41 -15.86
C PRO A 328 7.58 -9.37 -17.04
N LYS A 329 7.29 -8.93 -18.27
CA LYS A 329 7.48 -9.72 -19.50
C LYS A 329 8.95 -10.04 -19.77
N ASN A 330 9.85 -9.12 -19.39
CA ASN A 330 11.28 -9.16 -19.74
C ASN A 330 12.16 -9.78 -18.63
N LYS A 331 11.58 -10.21 -17.51
CA LYS A 331 12.31 -10.77 -16.37
C LYS A 331 11.55 -11.97 -15.80
N ILE A 332 11.60 -13.11 -16.49
CA ILE A 332 11.04 -14.38 -15.98
C ILE A 332 12.17 -15.14 -15.27
N THR A 333 12.48 -14.74 -14.05
CA THR A 333 13.44 -15.40 -13.15
C THR A 333 12.75 -15.74 -11.82
N GLU A 334 13.41 -16.47 -10.93
CA GLU A 334 12.88 -16.75 -9.58
C GLU A 334 12.58 -15.47 -8.77
N PHE A 335 13.20 -14.35 -9.12
CA PHE A 335 13.02 -13.04 -8.47
C PHE A 335 12.01 -12.13 -9.19
N CYS A 336 11.39 -12.59 -10.28
CA CYS A 336 10.42 -11.80 -11.04
C CYS A 336 9.27 -11.27 -10.19
N LEU A 337 8.92 -12.02 -9.12
CA LEU A 337 7.89 -11.65 -8.17
C LEU A 337 8.20 -10.31 -7.49
N PHE A 338 9.46 -10.01 -7.17
CA PHE A 338 9.82 -8.76 -6.48
C PHE A 338 9.61 -7.52 -7.36
N ASP A 339 9.66 -7.71 -8.68
CA ASP A 339 9.39 -6.68 -9.68
C ASP A 339 7.90 -6.63 -10.10
N ALA A 340 7.02 -7.44 -9.51
CA ALA A 340 5.61 -7.50 -9.85
C ALA A 340 4.86 -6.18 -9.63
N LYS A 341 3.79 -6.00 -10.39
CA LYS A 341 2.83 -4.89 -10.25
C LYS A 341 1.48 -5.42 -9.80
N TYR A 342 0.72 -4.55 -9.15
CA TYR A 342 -0.56 -4.88 -8.55
C TYR A 342 -1.61 -3.86 -8.97
N ILE A 343 -2.81 -4.35 -9.29
CA ILE A 343 -4.01 -3.51 -9.40
C ILE A 343 -4.92 -3.84 -8.22
N TYR A 344 -5.35 -2.79 -7.53
CA TYR A 344 -6.15 -2.87 -6.31
C TYR A 344 -7.61 -2.51 -6.61
N PRO A 345 -8.58 -3.06 -5.86
CA PRO A 345 -9.96 -2.64 -5.96
C PRO A 345 -10.11 -1.18 -5.49
N PRO A 346 -11.12 -0.44 -5.97
CA PRO A 346 -11.32 0.95 -5.59
C PRO A 346 -11.80 1.11 -4.13
N ARG A 347 -12.43 0.09 -3.55
CA ARG A 347 -12.86 0.01 -2.14
C ARG A 347 -12.81 -1.45 -1.66
N LEU A 348 -12.81 -1.69 -0.35
CA LEU A 348 -12.67 -3.06 0.20
C LEU A 348 -13.98 -3.68 0.64
N ASP A 349 -15.00 -2.88 0.91
CA ASP A 349 -16.32 -3.29 1.38
C ASP A 349 -17.21 -3.82 0.23
N LEU A 350 -16.61 -4.58 -0.69
CA LEU A 350 -17.25 -5.28 -1.79
C LEU A 350 -17.71 -6.67 -1.34
N SER A 351 -18.87 -7.10 -1.83
CA SER A 351 -19.31 -8.49 -1.80
C SER A 351 -18.48 -9.35 -2.75
N VAL A 352 -18.62 -10.68 -2.64
CA VAL A 352 -17.92 -11.63 -3.53
C VAL A 352 -18.28 -11.40 -4.99
N ASP A 353 -19.56 -11.15 -5.29
CA ASP A 353 -20.03 -10.95 -6.67
C ASP A 353 -19.53 -9.60 -7.24
N GLU A 354 -19.43 -8.57 -6.40
CA GLU A 354 -18.83 -7.29 -6.78
C GLU A 354 -17.31 -7.43 -7.05
N TYR A 355 -16.60 -8.21 -6.23
CA TYR A 355 -15.20 -8.55 -6.52
C TYR A 355 -15.06 -9.31 -7.84
N ASP A 356 -15.91 -10.30 -8.11
CA ASP A 356 -15.88 -11.05 -9.37
C ASP A 356 -16.11 -10.13 -10.58
N THR A 357 -17.07 -9.21 -10.47
CA THR A 357 -17.36 -8.19 -11.49
C THR A 357 -16.17 -7.27 -11.70
N TRP A 358 -15.60 -6.74 -10.60
CA TRP A 358 -14.42 -5.88 -10.64
C TRP A 358 -13.22 -6.58 -11.30
N VAL A 359 -12.97 -7.85 -10.99
CA VAL A 359 -11.89 -8.63 -11.63
C VAL A 359 -12.11 -8.72 -13.14
N LEU A 360 -13.32 -9.08 -13.59
CA LEU A 360 -13.64 -9.22 -15.01
C LEU A 360 -13.52 -7.89 -15.76
N ASP A 361 -14.08 -6.81 -15.20
CA ASP A 361 -14.04 -5.48 -15.81
C ASP A 361 -12.62 -4.92 -15.88
N THR A 362 -11.84 -5.12 -14.81
CA THR A 362 -10.44 -4.69 -14.77
C THR A 362 -9.62 -5.46 -15.79
N LEU A 363 -9.73 -6.80 -15.85
CA LEU A 363 -9.00 -7.60 -16.84
C LEU A 363 -9.47 -7.35 -18.29
N GLY A 364 -10.74 -6.97 -18.49
CA GLY A 364 -11.26 -6.58 -19.80
C GLY A 364 -10.76 -5.22 -20.29
N SER A 365 -10.38 -4.32 -19.37
CA SER A 365 -10.07 -2.91 -19.69
C SER A 365 -8.67 -2.42 -19.27
N TYR A 366 -7.85 -3.23 -18.56
CA TYR A 366 -6.55 -2.78 -18.04
C TYR A 366 -5.57 -2.30 -19.11
N LYS A 367 -5.71 -2.79 -20.35
CA LYS A 367 -4.92 -2.29 -21.48
C LYS A 367 -5.12 -0.79 -21.74
N ASP A 368 -6.33 -0.30 -21.47
CA ASP A 368 -6.75 1.07 -21.71
C ASP A 368 -6.61 1.91 -20.42
N THR A 369 -6.88 1.32 -19.25
CA THR A 369 -6.84 2.01 -17.95
C THR A 369 -5.47 2.03 -17.28
N HIS A 370 -4.60 1.05 -17.59
CA HIS A 370 -3.25 0.90 -17.02
C HIS A 370 -2.23 0.59 -18.13
N PRO A 371 -2.02 1.51 -19.10
CA PRO A 371 -1.18 1.27 -20.26
C PRO A 371 0.29 0.98 -19.88
N ASP A 372 0.78 1.52 -18.78
CA ASP A 372 2.11 1.26 -18.22
C ASP A 372 2.28 -0.20 -17.77
N ILE A 373 1.26 -0.77 -17.11
CA ILE A 373 1.23 -2.18 -16.74
C ILE A 373 1.10 -3.04 -18.00
N PHE A 374 0.18 -2.72 -18.90
CA PHE A 374 -0.05 -3.51 -20.11
C PHE A 374 1.17 -3.58 -21.04
N GLN A 375 1.95 -2.50 -21.12
CA GLN A 375 3.15 -2.45 -21.96
C GLN A 375 4.20 -3.48 -21.53
N ASP A 376 4.56 -3.50 -20.24
CA ASP A 376 5.73 -4.25 -19.76
C ASP A 376 5.40 -5.47 -18.90
N TYR A 377 4.13 -5.68 -18.53
CA TYR A 377 3.69 -6.73 -17.63
C TYR A 377 2.58 -7.61 -18.23
N VAL A 378 2.47 -8.84 -17.74
CA VAL A 378 1.41 -9.79 -18.10
C VAL A 378 0.66 -10.21 -16.85
N PHE A 379 -0.66 -10.40 -16.98
CA PHE A 379 -1.47 -10.93 -15.90
C PHE A 379 -0.96 -12.31 -15.47
N ASP A 380 -0.80 -12.50 -14.17
CA ASP A 380 -0.34 -13.75 -13.56
C ASP A 380 -1.48 -14.44 -12.81
N GLN A 381 -2.05 -13.78 -11.80
CA GLN A 381 -3.09 -14.38 -10.98
C GLN A 381 -3.94 -13.34 -10.21
N VAL A 382 -5.10 -13.80 -9.73
CA VAL A 382 -5.88 -13.12 -8.69
C VAL A 382 -5.36 -13.60 -7.34
N ILE A 383 -4.87 -12.68 -6.51
CA ILE A 383 -4.47 -12.97 -5.14
C ILE A 383 -5.65 -12.73 -4.23
N TYR A 384 -6.04 -13.76 -3.49
CA TYR A 384 -7.05 -13.66 -2.44
C TYR A 384 -6.35 -13.52 -1.10
N TRP A 385 -6.67 -12.47 -0.35
CA TRP A 385 -6.04 -12.18 0.93
C TRP A 385 -7.07 -12.11 2.06
N LYS A 386 -6.60 -12.34 3.30
CA LYS A 386 -7.34 -12.10 4.55
C LYS A 386 -6.51 -11.29 5.54
N LEU A 387 -7.19 -10.43 6.28
CA LEU A 387 -6.63 -9.72 7.41
C LEU A 387 -6.62 -10.64 8.63
N ALA A 388 -5.51 -11.30 8.91
CA ALA A 388 -5.41 -12.19 10.08
C ALA A 388 -5.39 -11.41 11.39
N LYS A 389 -4.65 -10.31 11.43
CA LYS A 389 -4.49 -9.47 12.63
C LYS A 389 -4.19 -8.04 12.23
N SER A 390 -4.78 -7.08 12.92
CA SER A 390 -4.36 -5.68 12.82
C SER A 390 -4.27 -5.01 14.19
N HIS A 391 -3.42 -4.00 14.27
CA HIS A 391 -3.23 -3.22 15.48
C HIS A 391 -2.89 -1.77 15.16
N ASN A 392 -3.56 -0.84 15.83
CA ASN A 392 -3.22 0.57 15.77
C ASN A 392 -2.81 1.10 17.15
N VAL A 393 -1.75 1.89 17.19
CA VAL A 393 -1.39 2.65 18.38
C VAL A 393 -0.98 4.07 17.98
N LEU A 394 -1.50 5.06 18.71
CA LEU A 394 -1.14 6.46 18.51
C LEU A 394 0.24 6.70 19.14
N ILE A 395 1.17 7.18 18.33
CA ILE A 395 2.45 7.74 18.74
C ILE A 395 2.31 9.27 18.69
N LYS A 396 2.82 9.94 19.72
CA LYS A 396 2.83 11.41 19.79
C LYS A 396 4.24 11.92 19.58
N ARG A 397 4.35 13.11 19.00
CA ARG A 397 5.62 13.80 18.83
C ARG A 397 6.28 14.11 20.17
N ASP A 398 7.49 13.60 20.32
CA ASP A 398 8.37 13.85 21.45
C ASP A 398 9.47 14.84 21.06
N LYS A 399 9.20 16.12 21.32
CA LYS A 399 10.11 17.23 21.02
C LYS A 399 11.38 17.17 21.86
N ASP A 400 11.30 16.62 23.09
CA ASP A 400 12.45 16.49 23.97
C ASP A 400 13.36 15.34 23.51
N TRP A 401 12.78 14.22 23.08
CA TRP A 401 13.52 13.16 22.40
C TRP A 401 14.27 13.71 21.19
N PHE A 402 13.60 14.45 20.30
CA PHE A 402 14.28 15.02 19.13
C PHE A 402 15.41 15.97 19.53
N LYS A 403 15.18 16.85 20.50
CA LYS A 403 16.20 17.77 21.02
C LYS A 403 17.42 17.04 21.57
N GLN A 404 17.24 15.90 22.22
CA GLN A 404 18.33 15.06 22.73
C GLN A 404 19.09 14.34 21.62
N LYS A 405 18.40 13.84 20.60
CA LYS A 405 19.00 13.09 19.49
C LYS A 405 19.63 13.97 18.41
N TYR A 406 19.15 15.20 18.24
CA TYR A 406 19.61 16.13 17.20
C TYR A 406 21.14 16.34 17.15
N PRO A 407 21.86 16.56 18.28
CA PRO A 407 23.32 16.70 18.25
C PRO A 407 24.04 15.46 17.68
N ILE A 408 23.50 14.27 17.91
CA ILE A 408 24.06 13.00 17.41
C ILE A 408 23.85 12.93 15.90
N LEU A 409 22.64 13.20 15.41
CA LEU A 409 22.30 13.23 13.99
C LEU A 409 23.13 14.28 13.23
N LYS A 410 23.30 15.47 13.81
CA LYS A 410 24.14 16.53 13.24
C LYS A 410 25.61 16.08 13.12
N LYS A 411 26.15 15.43 14.15
CA LYS A 411 27.51 14.89 14.13
C LYS A 411 27.65 13.77 13.09
N PHE A 412 26.65 12.89 12.97
CA PHE A 412 26.61 11.85 11.95
C PHE A 412 26.65 12.46 10.55
N TRP A 413 25.80 13.45 10.27
CA TRP A 413 25.77 14.11 8.96
C TRP A 413 27.08 14.82 8.63
N GLN A 414 27.71 15.47 9.62
CA GLN A 414 29.04 16.06 9.42
C GLN A 414 30.08 15.00 9.01
N LYS A 415 30.06 13.81 9.64
CA LYS A 415 30.96 12.70 9.22
C LYS A 415 30.70 12.30 7.77
N VAL A 416 29.45 12.18 7.34
CA VAL A 416 29.11 11.88 5.94
C VAL A 416 29.72 12.93 5.01
N GLN A 417 29.59 14.21 5.35
CA GLN A 417 30.18 15.31 4.57
C GLN A 417 31.71 15.24 4.53
N ASP A 418 32.35 14.90 5.65
CA ASP A 418 33.80 14.74 5.74
C ASP A 418 34.30 13.57 4.87
N TYR A 419 33.61 12.43 4.87
CA TYR A 419 33.94 11.28 4.00
C TYR A 419 33.68 11.56 2.52
N ARG A 420 32.64 12.33 2.18
CA ARG A 420 32.43 12.79 0.79
C ARG A 420 33.56 13.69 0.28
N ALA A 421 34.20 14.46 1.18
CA ALA A 421 35.30 15.36 0.83
C ALA A 421 36.68 14.68 0.78
N ASP A 422 36.82 13.49 1.37
CA ASP A 422 38.09 12.78 1.52
C ASP A 422 37.98 11.34 0.99
N THR A 423 38.26 11.19 -0.31
CA THR A 423 38.16 9.91 -1.01
C THR A 423 39.07 8.84 -0.41
N LYS A 424 40.22 9.21 0.15
CA LYS A 424 41.15 8.26 0.78
C LYS A 424 40.54 7.65 2.04
N LYS A 425 39.97 8.48 2.92
CA LYS A 425 39.27 7.99 4.13
C LYS A 425 38.06 7.13 3.77
N LEU A 426 37.36 7.47 2.68
CA LEU A 426 36.24 6.67 2.22
C LEU A 426 36.69 5.28 1.76
N GLU A 427 37.80 5.17 1.02
CA GLU A 427 38.36 3.85 0.67
C GLU A 427 38.87 3.08 1.88
N GLU A 428 39.55 3.73 2.83
CA GLU A 428 39.94 3.09 4.10
C GLU A 428 38.71 2.55 4.86
N LEU A 429 37.60 3.30 4.89
CA LEU A 429 36.34 2.84 5.49
C LEU A 429 35.73 1.65 4.71
N LYS A 430 35.75 1.70 3.38
CA LYS A 430 35.30 0.59 2.53
C LYS A 430 36.15 -0.66 2.76
N ASP A 431 37.46 -0.54 2.92
CA ASP A 431 38.36 -1.66 3.19
C ASP A 431 38.12 -2.26 4.59
N MET A 432 37.98 -1.40 5.61
CA MET A 432 37.63 -1.85 6.97
C MET A 432 36.28 -2.58 7.01
N MET A 433 35.30 -2.10 6.24
CA MET A 433 33.98 -2.74 6.12
C MET A 433 33.97 -3.93 5.15
N GLY A 434 34.92 -3.97 4.22
CA GLY A 434 35.06 -4.96 3.15
C GLY A 434 35.47 -6.34 3.63
N GLY A 435 36.06 -6.45 4.83
CA GLY A 435 36.23 -7.72 5.54
C GLY A 435 34.92 -8.37 6.02
N SER A 436 33.80 -7.64 5.91
CA SER A 436 32.45 -8.05 6.35
C SER A 436 31.44 -8.11 5.20
N ARG A 437 31.87 -7.96 3.94
CA ARG A 437 31.02 -8.34 2.81
C ARG A 437 30.97 -9.87 2.81
N ASN A 438 29.80 -10.46 3.03
CA ASN A 438 29.60 -11.83 2.55
C ASN A 438 30.05 -11.84 1.09
N LYS A 439 31.06 -12.65 0.75
CA LYS A 439 31.39 -12.95 -0.64
C LYS A 439 30.09 -13.41 -1.30
N TYR A 440 29.54 -12.59 -2.17
CA TYR A 440 28.35 -12.97 -2.91
C TYR A 440 28.82 -13.89 -4.03
N PHE A 441 28.54 -15.17 -3.90
CA PHE A 441 28.83 -16.09 -4.97
C PHE A 441 27.82 -15.91 -6.10
N ARG A 442 28.32 -15.64 -7.32
CA ARG A 442 27.50 -15.78 -8.53
C ARG A 442 27.38 -17.27 -8.81
N TYR A 443 26.14 -17.78 -8.88
CA TYR A 443 25.91 -19.12 -9.39
C TYR A 443 26.28 -19.18 -10.87
N ASN A 444 27.05 -20.18 -11.26
CA ASN A 444 27.27 -20.48 -12.67
C ASN A 444 25.93 -20.94 -13.30
N THR A 445 25.28 -20.07 -14.06
CA THR A 445 23.98 -20.31 -14.69
C THR A 445 24.09 -21.08 -16.02
N SER A 446 25.22 -21.74 -16.27
CA SER A 446 25.30 -22.72 -17.36
C SER A 446 24.45 -23.94 -16.99
N ILE A 447 23.18 -23.90 -17.39
CA ILE A 447 22.32 -25.09 -17.37
C ILE A 447 23.00 -26.12 -18.27
N LYS A 448 23.45 -27.26 -17.72
CA LYS A 448 23.81 -28.43 -18.54
C LYS A 448 22.56 -28.81 -19.29
N ASP A 449 22.59 -28.67 -20.61
CA ASP A 449 21.48 -29.07 -21.47
C ASP A 449 21.34 -30.60 -21.39
N MET A 450 20.44 -31.06 -20.54
CA MET A 450 20.15 -32.48 -20.32
C MET A 450 19.13 -33.01 -21.34
N ALA A 451 18.61 -32.14 -22.24
CA ALA A 451 17.67 -32.53 -23.28
C ALA A 451 18.20 -33.66 -24.20
N PRO A 452 19.49 -33.70 -24.59
CA PRO A 452 20.03 -34.82 -25.37
C PRO A 452 19.98 -36.14 -24.60
N TYR A 453 20.27 -36.12 -23.29
CA TYR A 453 20.25 -37.31 -22.44
C TYR A 453 18.83 -37.90 -22.30
N PHE A 454 17.82 -37.07 -22.06
CA PHE A 454 16.42 -37.55 -21.97
C PHE A 454 15.90 -38.07 -23.31
N THR A 455 16.34 -37.46 -24.40
CA THR A 455 15.98 -37.87 -25.76
C THR A 455 16.61 -39.22 -26.10
N GLU A 456 17.90 -39.43 -25.82
CA GLU A 456 18.60 -40.69 -26.07
C GLU A 456 18.11 -41.85 -25.19
N LYS A 457 17.75 -41.57 -23.93
CA LYS A 457 17.28 -42.58 -22.98
C LYS A 457 15.76 -42.81 -23.01
N HIS A 458 15.03 -42.12 -23.89
CA HIS A 458 13.57 -42.17 -24.00
C HIS A 458 12.83 -41.96 -22.65
N VAL A 459 13.36 -41.09 -21.80
CA VAL A 459 12.77 -40.79 -20.50
C VAL A 459 11.66 -39.76 -20.68
N LEU A 460 10.42 -40.13 -20.30
CA LEU A 460 9.29 -39.21 -20.34
C LEU A 460 9.44 -38.13 -19.26
N PHE A 461 9.59 -36.88 -19.69
CA PHE A 461 9.83 -35.69 -18.85
C PHE A 461 8.83 -35.50 -17.70
N LEU A 462 7.62 -36.07 -17.80
CA LEU A 462 6.53 -35.90 -16.82
C LEU A 462 6.30 -37.11 -15.91
N ASN A 463 7.14 -38.15 -15.96
CA ASN A 463 6.97 -39.29 -15.08
C ASN A 463 7.74 -39.06 -13.77
N ASN A 464 7.07 -39.01 -12.61
CA ASN A 464 7.59 -38.64 -11.27
C ASN A 464 8.70 -39.55 -10.68
N LYS A 465 9.48 -40.26 -11.51
CA LYS A 465 10.56 -41.18 -11.09
C LYS A 465 11.96 -40.57 -11.15
N TRP A 466 12.06 -39.24 -11.20
CA TRP A 466 13.37 -38.56 -11.28
C TRP A 466 14.16 -38.59 -9.98
N ASN A 467 13.48 -38.86 -8.85
CA ASN A 467 14.12 -38.96 -7.54
C ASN A 467 14.84 -40.30 -7.31
N ASP A 468 14.77 -41.25 -8.24
CA ASP A 468 15.40 -42.58 -8.13
C ASP A 468 16.67 -42.72 -9.00
N LEU A 469 17.21 -41.61 -9.54
CA LEU A 469 18.51 -41.64 -10.20
C LEU A 469 19.61 -41.62 -9.13
N GLU A 470 20.20 -42.79 -8.87
CA GLU A 470 21.31 -42.98 -7.94
C GLU A 470 22.47 -42.00 -8.26
N GLU A 471 23.04 -41.41 -7.20
CA GLU A 471 24.08 -40.37 -7.18
C GLU A 471 25.44 -40.78 -7.80
N ASP A 472 25.57 -41.95 -8.39
CA ASP A 472 26.88 -42.58 -8.63
C ASP A 472 27.53 -42.31 -10.01
N ASP A 473 26.96 -41.47 -10.87
CA ASP A 473 27.52 -41.17 -12.21
C ASP A 473 27.74 -39.67 -12.51
N VAL A 474 27.72 -38.79 -11.51
CA VAL A 474 28.13 -37.40 -11.69
C VAL A 474 29.54 -37.22 -11.15
N ASP A 475 30.52 -37.30 -12.05
CA ASP A 475 31.92 -36.94 -11.78
C ASP A 475 31.97 -35.66 -10.93
N GLU A 476 32.63 -35.76 -9.76
CA GLU A 476 33.05 -34.62 -8.95
C GLU A 476 33.87 -33.67 -9.83
N CYS A 477 33.27 -32.58 -10.31
CA CYS A 477 34.03 -31.51 -10.92
C CYS A 477 33.37 -30.14 -10.73
N ASP A 478 34.13 -29.35 -9.99
CA ASP A 478 34.19 -27.90 -9.88
C ASP A 478 33.07 -27.18 -9.12
N ASP A 479 33.55 -26.50 -8.06
CA ASP A 479 32.87 -25.51 -7.25
C ASP A 479 31.88 -24.67 -8.08
N PRO A 480 30.57 -24.65 -7.76
CA PRO A 480 29.56 -23.91 -8.52
C PRO A 480 29.72 -22.38 -8.43
N PHE A 481 30.73 -21.92 -7.68
CA PHE A 481 30.99 -20.53 -7.40
C PHE A 481 32.18 -20.00 -8.21
N ILE A 482 31.94 -18.89 -8.91
CA ILE A 482 33.00 -18.12 -9.58
C ILE A 482 33.51 -17.07 -8.57
N ASP A 483 34.79 -17.13 -8.23
CA ASP A 483 35.49 -16.07 -7.49
C ASP A 483 35.89 -14.95 -8.47
N ASP A 484 35.54 -13.69 -8.18
CA ASP A 484 36.10 -12.49 -8.81
C ASP A 484 37.30 -11.96 -8.00
#